data_AF-A0A1F6CIW0-F1
#
_entry.id   AF-A0A1F6CIW0-F1
#
_cell.length_a   1.000
_cell.length_b   1.000
_cell.length_c   1.000
_cell.angle_alpha   90.00
_cell.angle_beta   90.00
_cell.angle_gamma   90.00
#
_symmetry.space_group_name_H-M   'P 1'
#
loop_
_entity.id
_entity.type
_entity.pdbx_description
1 polymer ?
#
loop_
_entity_poly.entity_id
_entity_poly.type
_entity_poly.pdbx_seq_one_letter_code
_entity_poly.pdbx_strand_id
1 'polypeptide(L)'
;MSVPSIIVKQDIETDVQQFTNFLYRWSPEKQCLIIRAYPGLTDAVQQGEETGEKLIGNFVREQYRLHQAQIEILVADMTLQVRKDGARVLEVLGTIMEYSWPKNDSGYTVIPTLLPFSPFHQPVFFFSLERFLRTNASSVASNYGLTAVIAHEVSHFIFFDMLSQMSEEVRMKCDQTIKHFVKEILAPIIMNDSRINGIIHLTDYGGNPFLKHIMLRQGEREENIVVFFRAEYERQHANGISFKIFVSYLIETLFTVQQDLHKRLTLWDTHGSSLLKETGLKEKYCEPIEIKK
;
A
#
# COMPACT_ATOMS: atom_id res chain seq x y z
N MET A 1 -9.48 17.56 -18.70
CA MET A 1 -8.57 16.42 -18.44
C MET A 1 -9.39 15.14 -18.55
N SER A 2 -8.81 14.05 -19.07
CA SER A 2 -9.50 12.75 -19.09
C SER A 2 -9.13 12.02 -17.80
N VAL A 3 -10.11 11.73 -16.96
CA VAL A 3 -9.91 10.94 -15.73
C VAL A 3 -10.13 9.48 -16.11
N PRO A 4 -9.19 8.57 -15.81
CA PRO A 4 -9.36 7.17 -16.17
C PRO A 4 -10.53 6.51 -15.44
N SER A 5 -11.02 5.40 -15.99
CA SER A 5 -11.99 4.56 -15.31
C SER A 5 -11.35 3.60 -14.33
N ILE A 6 -12.09 3.25 -13.27
CA ILE A 6 -11.78 2.11 -12.42
C ILE A 6 -12.84 1.04 -12.68
N ILE A 7 -12.41 -0.21 -12.85
CA ILE A 7 -13.32 -1.35 -12.99
C ILE A 7 -13.07 -2.37 -11.89
N VAL A 8 -14.12 -3.08 -11.46
CA VAL A 8 -14.00 -4.21 -10.54
C VAL A 8 -14.11 -5.49 -11.36
N LYS A 9 -13.13 -6.39 -11.22
CA LYS A 9 -13.08 -7.67 -11.94
C LYS A 9 -12.80 -8.80 -10.95
N GLN A 10 -13.62 -9.83 -10.96
CA GLN A 10 -13.29 -11.09 -10.30
C GLN A 10 -12.34 -11.90 -11.17
N ASP A 11 -11.25 -12.39 -10.59
CA ASP A 11 -10.24 -13.18 -11.29
C ASP A 11 -9.58 -14.17 -10.31
N ILE A 12 -10.20 -15.34 -10.17
CA ILE A 12 -9.80 -16.35 -9.18
C ILE A 12 -8.38 -16.85 -9.46
N GLU A 13 -8.01 -17.04 -10.72
CA GLU A 13 -6.69 -17.55 -11.10
C GLU A 13 -5.58 -16.54 -10.79
N THR A 14 -5.87 -15.24 -10.96
CA THR A 14 -4.95 -14.20 -10.49
C THR A 14 -4.79 -14.23 -8.97
N ASP A 15 -5.88 -14.44 -8.21
CA ASP A 15 -5.82 -14.56 -6.75
C ASP A 15 -5.00 -15.80 -6.31
N VAL A 16 -5.20 -16.95 -6.98
CA VAL A 16 -4.38 -18.16 -6.78
C VAL A 16 -2.88 -17.84 -6.97
N GLN A 17 -2.54 -17.14 -8.06
CA GLN A 17 -1.15 -16.78 -8.33
C GLN A 17 -0.58 -15.84 -7.26
N GLN A 18 -1.37 -14.89 -6.75
CA GLN A 18 -0.94 -14.03 -5.65
C GLN A 18 -0.69 -14.83 -4.38
N PHE A 19 -1.60 -15.73 -3.98
CA PHE A 19 -1.37 -16.61 -2.83
C PHE A 19 -0.08 -17.43 -2.96
N THR A 20 0.11 -18.08 -4.10
CA THR A 20 1.34 -18.84 -4.39
C THR A 20 2.58 -17.98 -4.24
N ASN A 21 2.59 -16.81 -4.88
CA ASN A 21 3.73 -15.91 -4.81
C ASN A 21 4.01 -15.51 -3.36
N PHE A 22 3.00 -15.03 -2.62
CA PHE A 22 3.21 -14.55 -1.25
C PHE A 22 3.58 -15.65 -0.24
N LEU A 23 3.17 -16.90 -0.47
CA LEU A 23 3.51 -18.02 0.40
C LEU A 23 4.90 -18.60 0.16
N TYR A 24 5.45 -18.54 -1.07
CA TYR A 24 6.75 -19.14 -1.39
C TYR A 24 7.87 -18.14 -1.70
N ARG A 25 7.53 -16.94 -2.21
CA ARG A 25 8.50 -16.04 -2.85
C ARG A 25 8.65 -14.70 -2.14
N TRP A 26 7.81 -14.41 -1.15
CA TRP A 26 7.83 -13.15 -0.41
C TRP A 26 8.29 -13.32 1.04
N SER A 27 8.35 -12.21 1.77
CA SER A 27 8.90 -12.16 3.12
C SER A 27 8.16 -13.07 4.11
N PRO A 28 8.87 -13.62 5.12
CA PRO A 28 8.26 -14.42 6.20
C PRO A 28 7.08 -13.72 6.88
N GLU A 29 7.10 -12.39 6.97
CA GLU A 29 5.99 -11.60 7.50
C GLU A 29 4.69 -11.84 6.71
N LYS A 30 4.72 -11.77 5.37
CA LYS A 30 3.54 -11.96 4.53
C LYS A 30 3.02 -13.38 4.61
N GLN A 31 3.91 -14.36 4.62
CA GLN A 31 3.56 -15.77 4.82
C GLN A 31 2.86 -15.96 6.18
N CYS A 32 3.41 -15.41 7.25
CA CYS A 32 2.79 -15.44 8.58
C CYS A 32 1.39 -14.82 8.60
N LEU A 33 1.18 -13.69 7.91
CA LEU A 33 -0.13 -13.06 7.81
C LEU A 33 -1.16 -13.99 7.16
N ILE A 34 -0.79 -14.65 6.05
CA ILE A 34 -1.66 -15.57 5.32
C ILE A 34 -1.98 -16.79 6.18
N ILE A 35 -0.97 -17.45 6.77
CA ILE A 35 -1.17 -18.65 7.60
C ILE A 35 -2.02 -18.34 8.83
N ARG A 36 -1.88 -17.15 9.43
CA ARG A 36 -2.73 -16.74 10.56
C ARG A 36 -4.19 -16.56 10.13
N ALA A 37 -4.45 -16.02 8.95
CA ALA A 37 -5.80 -15.89 8.40
C ALA A 37 -6.38 -17.26 7.98
N TYR A 38 -5.52 -18.14 7.46
CA TYR A 38 -5.89 -19.43 6.89
C TYR A 38 -4.97 -20.56 7.41
N PRO A 39 -5.17 -21.04 8.66
CA PRO A 39 -4.29 -22.06 9.24
C PRO A 39 -4.22 -23.37 8.45
N GLY A 40 -5.27 -23.69 7.69
CA GLY A 40 -5.33 -24.87 6.81
C GLY A 40 -4.33 -24.86 5.65
N LEU A 41 -3.64 -23.75 5.38
CA LEU A 41 -2.58 -23.67 4.37
C LEU A 41 -1.19 -24.05 4.91
N THR A 42 -1.06 -24.34 6.21
CA THR A 42 0.23 -24.68 6.83
C THR A 42 0.89 -25.89 6.14
N ASP A 43 0.12 -26.94 5.89
CA ASP A 43 0.63 -28.18 5.27
C ASP A 43 1.06 -27.93 3.82
N ALA A 44 0.37 -27.04 3.09
CA ALA A 44 0.74 -26.70 1.72
C ALA A 44 2.13 -26.05 1.65
N VAL A 45 2.43 -25.15 2.58
CA VAL A 45 3.75 -24.49 2.68
C VAL A 45 4.87 -25.51 2.95
N GLN A 46 4.60 -26.57 3.71
CA GLN A 46 5.60 -27.58 4.08
C GLN A 46 5.94 -28.57 2.95
N GLN A 47 5.07 -28.74 1.95
CA GLN A 47 5.24 -29.73 0.87
C GLN A 47 6.10 -29.24 -0.32
N GLY A 48 6.66 -28.03 -0.24
CA GLY A 48 7.42 -27.41 -1.33
C GLY A 48 6.52 -26.81 -2.44
N GLU A 49 7.09 -25.94 -3.29
CA GLU A 49 6.35 -25.11 -4.24
C GLU A 49 5.52 -25.92 -5.26
N GLU A 50 6.10 -26.94 -5.89
CA GLU A 50 5.43 -27.71 -6.95
C GLU A 50 4.16 -28.45 -6.46
N THR A 51 4.24 -29.11 -5.30
CA THR A 51 3.07 -29.77 -4.69
C THR A 51 2.13 -28.76 -4.03
N GLY A 52 2.70 -27.71 -3.47
CA GLY A 52 2.04 -26.65 -2.75
C GLY A 52 1.14 -25.76 -3.61
N GLU A 53 1.56 -25.41 -4.83
CA GLU A 53 0.79 -24.62 -5.78
C GLU A 53 -0.60 -25.23 -6.05
N LYS A 54 -0.66 -26.55 -6.23
CA LYS A 54 -1.93 -27.26 -6.44
C LYS A 54 -2.81 -27.22 -5.19
N LEU A 55 -2.23 -27.39 -4.00
CA LEU A 55 -2.97 -27.32 -2.73
C LEU A 55 -3.52 -25.92 -2.48
N ILE A 56 -2.72 -24.88 -2.71
CA ILE A 56 -3.12 -23.48 -2.62
C ILE A 56 -4.23 -23.17 -3.62
N GLY A 57 -4.06 -23.58 -4.88
CA GLY A 57 -5.07 -23.38 -5.92
C GLY A 57 -6.40 -24.05 -5.59
N ASN A 58 -6.37 -25.28 -5.06
CA ASN A 58 -7.58 -25.97 -4.61
C ASN A 58 -8.22 -25.26 -3.41
N PHE A 59 -7.42 -24.84 -2.44
CA PHE A 59 -7.89 -24.10 -1.28
C PHE A 59 -8.60 -22.80 -1.69
N VAL A 60 -7.97 -21.96 -2.51
CA VAL A 60 -8.53 -20.68 -2.94
C VAL A 60 -9.85 -20.90 -3.69
N ARG A 61 -9.88 -21.82 -4.67
CA ARG A 61 -11.12 -22.13 -5.42
C ARG A 61 -12.23 -22.64 -4.52
N GLU A 62 -11.90 -23.46 -3.52
CA GLU A 62 -12.88 -23.94 -2.54
C GLU A 62 -13.40 -22.80 -1.66
N GLN A 63 -12.57 -21.86 -1.22
CA GLN A 63 -13.03 -20.67 -0.49
C GLN A 63 -13.97 -19.81 -1.33
N TYR A 64 -13.67 -19.59 -2.61
CA TYR A 64 -14.59 -18.90 -3.52
C TYR A 64 -15.93 -19.64 -3.67
N ARG A 65 -15.90 -20.98 -3.75
CA ARG A 65 -17.11 -21.80 -3.83
C ARG A 65 -17.95 -21.73 -2.55
N LEU A 66 -17.30 -21.82 -1.38
CA LEU A 66 -17.97 -21.78 -0.08
C LEU A 66 -18.59 -20.41 0.21
N HIS A 67 -17.95 -19.33 -0.20
CA HIS A 67 -18.37 -17.96 0.06
C HIS A 67 -19.02 -17.26 -1.16
N GLN A 68 -19.39 -18.00 -2.20
CA GLN A 68 -19.81 -17.45 -3.49
C GLN A 68 -20.86 -16.33 -3.36
N ALA A 69 -21.99 -16.60 -2.71
CA ALA A 69 -23.08 -15.63 -2.58
C ALA A 69 -22.63 -14.33 -1.86
N GLN A 70 -21.78 -14.46 -0.83
CA GLN A 70 -21.27 -13.30 -0.11
C GLN A 70 -20.27 -12.49 -0.97
N ILE A 71 -19.39 -13.18 -1.69
CA ILE A 71 -18.41 -12.54 -2.59
C ILE A 71 -19.15 -11.79 -3.71
N GLU A 72 -20.22 -12.37 -4.28
CA GLU A 72 -21.05 -11.71 -5.29
C GLU A 72 -21.69 -10.41 -4.77
N ILE A 73 -22.24 -10.44 -3.54
CA ILE A 73 -22.78 -9.24 -2.88
C ILE A 73 -21.69 -8.17 -2.70
N LEU A 74 -20.52 -8.55 -2.18
CA LEU A 74 -19.42 -7.62 -1.94
C LEU A 74 -18.91 -7.02 -3.25
N VAL A 75 -18.79 -7.80 -4.31
CA VAL A 75 -18.36 -7.30 -5.63
C VAL A 75 -19.38 -6.36 -6.27
N ALA A 76 -20.67 -6.62 -6.08
CA ALA A 76 -21.72 -5.70 -6.50
C ALA A 76 -21.63 -4.36 -5.72
N ASP A 77 -21.43 -4.40 -4.40
CA ASP A 77 -21.23 -3.20 -3.56
C ASP A 77 -19.96 -2.43 -3.99
N MET A 78 -18.84 -3.13 -4.20
CA MET A 78 -17.60 -2.53 -4.70
C MET A 78 -17.81 -1.81 -6.05
N THR A 79 -18.53 -2.46 -6.98
CA THR A 79 -18.83 -1.88 -8.30
C THR A 79 -19.69 -0.62 -8.16
N LEU A 80 -20.66 -0.62 -7.26
CA LEU A 80 -21.50 0.55 -6.98
C LEU A 80 -20.69 1.70 -6.38
N GLN A 81 -19.81 1.42 -5.41
CA GLN A 81 -18.93 2.42 -4.82
C GLN A 81 -17.95 3.03 -5.83
N VAL A 82 -17.35 2.21 -6.69
CA VAL A 82 -16.48 2.69 -7.77
C VAL A 82 -17.23 3.62 -8.73
N ARG A 83 -18.47 3.26 -9.11
CA ARG A 83 -19.31 4.13 -9.96
C ARG A 83 -19.66 5.46 -9.29
N LYS A 84 -19.86 5.45 -7.97
CA LYS A 84 -20.27 6.63 -7.20
C LYS A 84 -19.10 7.59 -6.95
N ASP A 85 -17.98 7.07 -6.46
CA ASP A 85 -16.90 7.89 -5.89
C ASP A 85 -15.57 7.76 -6.67
N GLY A 86 -15.40 6.75 -7.52
CA GLY A 86 -14.13 6.44 -8.17
C GLY A 86 -13.52 7.59 -8.98
N ALA A 87 -14.29 8.19 -9.89
CA ALA A 87 -13.82 9.33 -10.68
C ALA A 87 -13.45 10.53 -9.80
N ARG A 88 -14.26 10.81 -8.77
CA ARG A 88 -14.03 11.92 -7.84
C ARG A 88 -12.74 11.73 -7.03
N VAL A 89 -12.44 10.50 -6.59
CA VAL A 89 -11.16 10.19 -5.93
C VAL A 89 -9.99 10.51 -6.85
N LEU A 90 -10.06 10.06 -8.11
CA LEU A 90 -9.00 10.29 -9.08
C LEU A 90 -8.82 11.78 -9.38
N GLU A 91 -9.89 12.53 -9.58
CA GLU A 91 -9.81 14.00 -9.78
C GLU A 91 -9.10 14.71 -8.62
N VAL A 92 -9.45 14.33 -7.38
CA VAL A 92 -8.83 14.90 -6.19
C VAL A 92 -7.37 14.48 -6.06
N LEU A 93 -7.02 13.21 -6.33
CA LEU A 93 -5.63 12.77 -6.37
C LEU A 93 -4.81 13.54 -7.41
N GLY A 94 -5.34 13.71 -8.62
CA GLY A 94 -4.69 14.49 -9.67
C GLY A 94 -4.48 15.95 -9.26
N THR A 95 -5.41 16.52 -8.50
CA THR A 95 -5.29 17.88 -7.97
C THR A 95 -4.26 17.98 -6.84
N ILE A 96 -4.25 17.04 -5.88
CA ILE A 96 -3.30 17.03 -4.75
C ILE A 96 -1.87 16.82 -5.27
N MET A 97 -1.70 15.86 -6.18
CA MET A 97 -0.39 15.45 -6.69
C MET A 97 0.05 16.23 -7.93
N GLU A 98 -0.74 17.23 -8.36
CA GLU A 98 -0.52 18.02 -9.57
C GLU A 98 -0.27 17.16 -10.82
N TYR A 99 -1.02 16.06 -10.93
CA TYR A 99 -0.87 15.04 -11.96
C TYR A 99 -1.98 15.11 -13.01
N SER A 100 -1.59 14.90 -14.27
CA SER A 100 -2.51 14.80 -15.40
C SER A 100 -2.32 13.46 -16.09
N TRP A 101 -3.38 12.66 -16.14
CA TRP A 101 -3.37 11.39 -16.86
C TRP A 101 -3.17 11.57 -18.36
N PRO A 102 -2.47 10.64 -19.03
CA PRO A 102 -2.43 10.56 -20.49
C PRO A 102 -3.84 10.45 -21.09
N LYS A 103 -4.04 11.02 -22.29
CA LYS A 103 -5.35 11.01 -22.97
C LYS A 103 -5.94 9.60 -23.20
N ASN A 104 -5.08 8.59 -23.37
CA ASN A 104 -5.46 7.21 -23.68
C ASN A 104 -5.11 6.25 -22.52
N ASP A 105 -5.21 6.72 -21.28
CA ASP A 105 -4.98 5.87 -20.10
C ASP A 105 -5.97 4.71 -20.08
N SER A 106 -5.47 3.48 -19.88
CA SER A 106 -6.28 2.25 -19.87
C SER A 106 -7.14 2.10 -18.62
N GLY A 107 -6.92 2.95 -17.62
CA GLY A 107 -7.56 2.89 -16.32
C GLY A 107 -7.04 1.79 -15.42
N TYR A 108 -7.75 1.61 -14.31
CA TYR A 108 -7.34 0.74 -13.21
C TYR A 108 -8.30 -0.42 -13.02
N THR A 109 -7.76 -1.56 -12.60
CA THR A 109 -8.58 -2.74 -12.27
C THR A 109 -8.44 -3.07 -10.79
N VAL A 110 -9.58 -3.21 -10.11
CA VAL A 110 -9.66 -3.74 -8.75
C VAL A 110 -10.03 -5.21 -8.82
N ILE A 111 -9.17 -6.07 -8.27
CA ILE A 111 -9.46 -7.50 -8.14
C ILE A 111 -9.72 -7.81 -6.66
N PRO A 112 -10.92 -8.28 -6.27
CA PRO A 112 -11.14 -8.79 -4.92
C PRO A 112 -10.20 -9.97 -4.66
N THR A 113 -9.58 -10.02 -3.49
CA THR A 113 -8.65 -11.09 -3.10
C THR A 113 -9.04 -11.67 -1.75
N LEU A 114 -8.78 -12.96 -1.57
CA LEU A 114 -8.87 -13.59 -0.25
C LEU A 114 -7.64 -13.30 0.63
N LEU A 115 -6.56 -12.72 0.11
CA LEU A 115 -5.39 -12.37 0.93
C LEU A 115 -5.80 -11.44 2.08
N PRO A 116 -5.19 -11.55 3.28
CA PRO A 116 -5.49 -10.69 4.43
C PRO A 116 -4.88 -9.27 4.31
N PHE A 117 -4.44 -8.90 3.12
CA PHE A 117 -3.89 -7.59 2.77
C PHE A 117 -4.16 -7.32 1.28
N SER A 118 -3.96 -6.08 0.85
CA SER A 118 -4.25 -5.60 -0.50
C SER A 118 -2.95 -5.37 -1.28
N PRO A 119 -2.41 -6.38 -1.99
CA PRO A 119 -1.25 -6.16 -2.87
C PRO A 119 -1.64 -5.34 -4.10
N PHE A 120 -0.66 -4.99 -4.93
CA PHE A 120 -0.89 -4.35 -6.22
C PHE A 120 0.19 -4.73 -7.25
N HIS A 121 -0.17 -4.60 -8.54
CA HIS A 121 0.76 -4.56 -9.67
C HIS A 121 0.17 -3.64 -10.76
N GLN A 122 0.74 -2.46 -10.95
CA GLN A 122 0.18 -1.43 -11.85
C GLN A 122 -0.19 -2.01 -13.23
N PRO A 123 -1.42 -1.75 -13.75
CA PRO A 123 -2.48 -0.86 -13.23
C PRO A 123 -3.54 -1.58 -12.37
N VAL A 124 -3.24 -2.78 -11.87
CA VAL A 124 -4.14 -3.60 -11.05
C VAL A 124 -3.80 -3.44 -9.58
N PHE A 125 -4.82 -3.35 -8.73
CA PHE A 125 -4.66 -3.50 -7.30
C PHE A 125 -5.73 -4.41 -6.74
N PHE A 126 -5.43 -5.01 -5.59
CA PHE A 126 -6.31 -5.99 -4.99
C PHE A 126 -7.05 -5.39 -3.80
N PHE A 127 -8.25 -5.89 -3.53
CA PHE A 127 -9.03 -5.49 -2.36
C PHE A 127 -9.32 -6.71 -1.50
N SER A 128 -8.74 -6.74 -0.30
CA SER A 128 -8.91 -7.84 0.65
C SER A 128 -10.36 -8.02 1.09
N LEU A 129 -10.92 -9.19 0.82
CA LEU A 129 -12.23 -9.61 1.30
C LEU A 129 -12.17 -10.34 2.65
N GLU A 130 -10.98 -10.75 3.13
CA GLU A 130 -10.79 -11.63 4.30
C GLU A 130 -11.62 -11.19 5.51
N ARG A 131 -11.50 -9.91 5.88
CA ARG A 131 -12.20 -9.36 7.04
C ARG A 131 -13.72 -9.40 6.88
N PHE A 132 -14.22 -9.15 5.68
CA PHE A 132 -15.65 -9.13 5.40
C PHE A 132 -16.25 -10.53 5.45
N LEU A 133 -15.53 -11.52 4.90
CA LEU A 133 -15.91 -12.92 4.98
C LEU A 133 -15.91 -13.42 6.43
N ARG A 134 -14.85 -13.12 7.20
CA ARG A 134 -14.73 -13.53 8.61
C ARG A 134 -15.82 -12.94 9.51
N THR A 135 -16.29 -11.73 9.21
CA THR A 135 -17.28 -11.00 10.02
C THR A 135 -18.71 -11.12 9.48
N ASN A 136 -18.92 -11.88 8.39
CA ASN A 136 -20.20 -11.92 7.66
C ASN A 136 -20.73 -10.53 7.29
N ALA A 137 -19.84 -9.58 7.01
CA ALA A 137 -20.21 -8.25 6.60
C ALA A 137 -20.75 -8.27 5.16
N SER A 138 -21.78 -7.47 4.91
CA SER A 138 -22.45 -7.34 3.60
C SER A 138 -22.10 -6.06 2.85
N SER A 139 -21.25 -5.20 3.42
CA SER A 139 -20.82 -3.94 2.78
C SER A 139 -19.36 -3.63 3.06
N VAL A 140 -18.70 -3.05 2.05
CA VAL A 140 -17.32 -2.56 2.12
C VAL A 140 -17.21 -1.10 2.59
N ALA A 141 -18.32 -0.48 3.01
CA ALA A 141 -18.39 0.92 3.44
C ALA A 141 -17.87 1.21 4.87
N SER A 142 -17.37 0.21 5.60
CA SER A 142 -16.83 0.40 6.97
C SER A 142 -15.40 0.98 6.99
N ASN A 143 -14.95 1.50 8.13
CA ASN A 143 -13.63 2.15 8.30
C ASN A 143 -12.49 1.33 7.65
N TYR A 144 -11.76 1.98 6.73
CA TYR A 144 -10.87 1.43 5.70
C TYR A 144 -11.57 0.81 4.48
N GLY A 145 -12.59 1.50 3.96
CA GLY A 145 -13.39 1.06 2.81
C GLY A 145 -12.66 1.14 1.46
N LEU A 146 -13.31 0.60 0.42
CA LEU A 146 -12.75 0.50 -0.94
C LEU A 146 -12.18 1.83 -1.46
N THR A 147 -12.88 2.94 -1.25
CA THR A 147 -12.47 4.28 -1.70
C THR A 147 -11.12 4.71 -1.12
N ALA A 148 -10.83 4.34 0.13
CA ALA A 148 -9.53 4.61 0.75
C ALA A 148 -8.42 3.74 0.15
N VAL A 149 -8.70 2.49 -0.18
CA VAL A 149 -7.76 1.61 -0.88
C VAL A 149 -7.48 2.16 -2.30
N ILE A 150 -8.52 2.57 -3.03
CA ILE A 150 -8.35 3.23 -4.34
C ILE A 150 -7.42 4.44 -4.20
N ALA A 151 -7.68 5.32 -3.22
CA ALA A 151 -6.87 6.50 -2.98
C ALA A 151 -5.40 6.15 -2.70
N HIS A 152 -5.17 5.16 -1.83
CA HIS A 152 -3.84 4.68 -1.47
C HIS A 152 -3.09 4.10 -2.68
N GLU A 153 -3.67 3.11 -3.36
CA GLU A 153 -2.98 2.37 -4.42
C GLU A 153 -2.77 3.22 -5.68
N VAL A 154 -3.75 4.04 -6.06
CA VAL A 154 -3.57 4.93 -7.22
C VAL A 154 -2.55 6.02 -6.93
N SER A 155 -2.41 6.48 -5.68
CA SER A 155 -1.33 7.42 -5.32
C SER A 155 0.07 6.83 -5.56
N HIS A 156 0.25 5.52 -5.33
CA HIS A 156 1.51 4.83 -5.66
C HIS A 156 1.75 4.80 -7.17
N PHE A 157 0.72 4.54 -7.97
CA PHE A 157 0.84 4.52 -9.43
C PHE A 157 1.19 5.89 -10.00
N ILE A 158 0.52 6.95 -9.53
CA ILE A 158 0.86 8.33 -9.90
C ILE A 158 2.32 8.61 -9.53
N PHE A 159 2.77 8.23 -8.34
CA PHE A 159 4.17 8.39 -7.94
C PHE A 159 5.13 7.67 -8.91
N PHE A 160 4.83 6.44 -9.33
CA PHE A 160 5.68 5.71 -10.27
C PHE A 160 5.74 6.39 -11.65
N ASP A 161 4.61 6.88 -12.14
CA ASP A 161 4.56 7.65 -13.38
C ASP A 161 5.38 8.95 -13.25
N MET A 162 5.22 9.68 -12.14
CA MET A 162 5.98 10.90 -11.86
C MET A 162 7.49 10.62 -11.79
N LEU A 163 7.90 9.55 -11.11
CA LEU A 163 9.29 9.12 -11.00
C LEU A 163 9.88 8.84 -12.38
N SER A 164 9.13 8.21 -13.28
CA SER A 164 9.59 7.93 -14.65
C SER A 164 9.94 9.20 -15.43
N GLN A 165 9.28 10.33 -15.10
CA GLN A 165 9.42 11.66 -15.71
C GLN A 165 10.37 12.60 -14.96
N MET A 166 11.02 12.14 -13.88
CA MET A 166 12.05 12.90 -13.17
C MET A 166 13.40 12.82 -13.89
N SER A 167 14.34 13.68 -13.50
CA SER A 167 15.71 13.64 -14.03
C SER A 167 16.36 12.29 -13.74
N GLU A 168 17.31 11.89 -14.59
CA GLU A 168 18.06 10.65 -14.41
C GLU A 168 18.73 10.59 -13.03
N GLU A 169 19.31 11.71 -12.58
CA GLU A 169 19.93 11.82 -11.26
C GLU A 169 18.97 11.44 -10.12
N VAL A 170 17.73 11.96 -10.12
CA VAL A 170 16.73 11.64 -9.09
C VAL A 170 16.31 10.18 -9.20
N ARG A 171 16.12 9.66 -10.42
CA ARG A 171 15.73 8.25 -10.61
C ARG A 171 16.79 7.28 -10.10
N MET A 172 18.08 7.60 -10.30
CA MET A 172 19.19 6.77 -9.80
C MET A 172 19.27 6.72 -8.26
N LYS A 173 18.80 7.76 -7.57
CA LYS A 173 18.71 7.81 -6.10
C LYS A 173 17.52 7.01 -5.55
N CYS A 174 16.55 6.64 -6.39
CA CYS A 174 15.30 5.98 -5.99
C CYS A 174 15.35 4.47 -6.26
N ASP A 175 16.20 3.73 -5.54
CA ASP A 175 16.23 2.27 -5.58
C ASP A 175 14.94 1.64 -5.02
N GLN A 176 14.87 0.30 -4.92
CA GLN A 176 13.67 -0.37 -4.39
C GLN A 176 13.38 0.00 -2.93
N THR A 177 14.40 0.17 -2.09
CA THR A 177 14.21 0.57 -0.68
C THR A 177 13.62 1.97 -0.61
N ILE A 178 14.23 2.95 -1.28
CA ILE A 178 13.77 4.33 -1.31
C ILE A 178 12.38 4.41 -1.93
N LYS A 179 12.14 3.73 -3.06
CA LYS A 179 10.83 3.65 -3.71
C LYS A 179 9.75 3.13 -2.77
N HIS A 180 10.06 2.11 -1.96
CA HIS A 180 9.14 1.55 -0.98
C HIS A 180 8.82 2.56 0.14
N PHE A 181 9.83 3.24 0.68
CA PHE A 181 9.61 4.27 1.71
C PHE A 181 8.86 5.48 1.17
N VAL A 182 9.27 6.02 0.03
CA VAL A 182 8.66 7.22 -0.57
C VAL A 182 7.17 7.01 -0.77
N LYS A 183 6.76 5.91 -1.44
CA LYS A 183 5.36 5.66 -1.73
C LYS A 183 4.52 5.53 -0.45
N GLU A 184 5.05 4.84 0.57
CA GLU A 184 4.35 4.60 1.84
C GLU A 184 4.35 5.83 2.77
N ILE A 185 5.28 6.78 2.59
CA ILE A 185 5.27 8.08 3.28
C ILE A 185 4.32 9.06 2.58
N LEU A 186 4.29 9.07 1.24
CA LEU A 186 3.40 9.93 0.47
C LEU A 186 1.93 9.59 0.69
N ALA A 187 1.59 8.30 0.74
CA ALA A 187 0.21 7.87 0.95
C ALA A 187 -0.46 8.53 2.17
N PRO A 188 0.10 8.52 3.39
CA PRO A 188 -0.49 9.22 4.52
C PRO A 188 -0.38 10.75 4.47
N ILE A 189 0.53 11.34 3.70
CA ILE A 189 0.50 12.79 3.46
C ILE A 189 -0.74 13.13 2.62
N ILE A 190 -0.97 12.38 1.54
CA ILE A 190 -2.09 12.58 0.61
C ILE A 190 -3.42 12.25 1.27
N MET A 191 -3.54 11.11 1.94
CA MET A 191 -4.80 10.63 2.52
C MET A 191 -5.30 11.48 3.70
N ASN A 192 -4.43 12.28 4.33
CA ASN A 192 -4.83 13.25 5.35
C ASN A 192 -5.10 14.65 4.77
N ASP A 193 -4.95 14.87 3.46
CA ASP A 193 -5.37 16.10 2.82
C ASP A 193 -6.89 16.26 2.92
N SER A 194 -7.34 17.42 3.40
CA SER A 194 -8.76 17.72 3.59
C SER A 194 -9.63 17.48 2.33
N ARG A 195 -9.06 17.67 1.13
CA ARG A 195 -9.76 17.50 -0.15
C ARG A 195 -10.17 16.04 -0.38
N ILE A 196 -9.31 15.08 -0.03
CA ILE A 196 -9.60 13.65 -0.21
C ILE A 196 -10.31 13.07 1.01
N ASN A 197 -10.02 13.58 2.21
CA ASN A 197 -10.69 13.14 3.44
C ASN A 197 -12.22 13.37 3.39
N GLY A 198 -12.67 14.42 2.70
CA GLY A 198 -14.10 14.65 2.44
C GLY A 198 -14.79 13.57 1.58
N ILE A 199 -14.04 12.61 1.03
CA ILE A 199 -14.53 11.49 0.21
C ILE A 199 -14.28 10.15 0.92
N ILE A 200 -13.08 9.94 1.46
CA ILE A 200 -12.70 8.67 2.08
C ILE A 200 -13.09 8.56 3.56
N HIS A 201 -13.43 9.69 4.20
CA HIS A 201 -13.86 9.78 5.60
C HIS A 201 -12.89 9.11 6.59
N LEU A 202 -11.58 9.32 6.40
CA LEU A 202 -10.52 8.82 7.27
C LEU A 202 -9.84 9.97 8.01
N THR A 203 -9.99 10.01 9.32
CA THR A 203 -9.23 10.92 10.18
C THR A 203 -7.93 10.25 10.62
N ASP A 204 -6.82 10.99 10.58
CA ASP A 204 -5.52 10.58 11.10
C ASP A 204 -5.01 9.26 10.51
N TYR A 205 -5.09 9.13 9.18
CA TYR A 205 -4.58 7.94 8.50
C TYR A 205 -3.06 7.82 8.71
N GLY A 206 -2.64 6.84 9.51
CA GLY A 206 -1.25 6.67 9.96
C GLY A 206 -0.34 5.91 8.99
N GLY A 207 -0.84 5.52 7.81
CA GLY A 207 -0.05 4.78 6.81
C GLY A 207 0.29 3.34 7.24
N ASN A 208 1.32 2.80 6.59
CA ASN A 208 1.76 1.43 6.80
C ASN A 208 2.36 1.22 8.20
N PRO A 209 2.02 0.12 8.91
CA PRO A 209 2.56 -0.15 10.24
C PRO A 209 4.08 -0.09 10.38
N PHE A 210 4.86 -0.43 9.34
CA PHE A 210 6.33 -0.37 9.43
C PHE A 210 6.87 1.05 9.56
N LEU A 211 6.12 2.08 9.17
CA LEU A 211 6.57 3.47 9.32
C LEU A 211 6.33 4.03 10.73
N LYS A 212 5.45 3.40 11.53
CA LYS A 212 4.96 3.96 12.80
C LYS A 212 6.04 4.21 13.85
N HIS A 213 7.15 3.49 13.77
CA HIS A 213 8.22 3.56 14.76
C HIS A 213 9.56 4.00 14.16
N ILE A 214 9.57 4.40 12.89
CA ILE A 214 10.78 4.92 12.26
C ILE A 214 10.85 6.41 12.58
N MET A 215 11.86 6.78 13.37
CA MET A 215 12.12 8.13 13.82
C MET A 215 13.27 8.74 13.01
N LEU A 216 13.15 10.01 12.65
CA LEU A 216 14.22 10.80 12.06
C LEU A 216 14.72 11.81 13.08
N ARG A 217 16.04 12.03 13.11
CA ARG A 217 16.67 13.09 13.90
C ARG A 217 17.37 14.08 12.99
N GLN A 218 17.09 15.36 13.17
CA GLN A 218 17.74 16.48 12.48
C GLN A 218 18.11 17.58 13.48
N GLY A 219 19.33 17.53 14.02
CA GLY A 219 19.71 18.35 15.16
C GLY A 219 18.88 17.98 16.40
N GLU A 220 18.25 18.97 17.03
CA GLU A 220 17.39 18.75 18.21
C GLU A 220 15.98 18.24 17.86
N ARG A 221 15.60 18.22 16.58
CA ARG A 221 14.28 17.75 16.13
C ARG A 221 14.32 16.23 15.97
N GLU A 222 13.47 15.54 16.71
CA GLU A 222 13.26 14.09 16.60
C GLU A 222 11.77 13.79 16.40
N GLU A 223 11.40 13.24 15.26
CA GLU A 223 10.01 13.01 14.88
C GLU A 223 9.83 11.71 14.10
N ASN A 224 8.61 11.17 14.09
CA ASN A 224 8.26 10.06 13.21
C ASN A 224 8.45 10.48 11.75
N ILE A 225 8.96 9.57 10.91
CA ILE A 225 9.27 9.82 9.49
C ILE A 225 8.09 10.42 8.70
N VAL A 226 6.86 9.95 8.93
CA VAL A 226 5.66 10.46 8.24
C VAL A 226 5.32 11.87 8.73
N VAL A 227 5.43 12.11 10.04
CA VAL A 227 5.17 13.42 10.65
C VAL A 227 6.18 14.45 10.14
N PHE A 228 7.46 14.07 10.10
CA PHE A 228 8.54 14.90 9.60
C PHE A 228 8.25 15.37 8.16
N PHE A 229 8.00 14.42 7.25
CA PHE A 229 7.77 14.75 5.84
C PHE A 229 6.41 15.40 5.56
N ARG A 230 5.40 15.16 6.38
CA ARG A 230 4.14 15.92 6.31
C ARG A 230 4.37 17.40 6.60
N ALA A 231 5.09 17.71 7.68
CA ALA A 231 5.42 19.08 8.03
C ALA A 231 6.28 19.75 6.94
N GLU A 232 7.23 19.03 6.35
CA GLU A 232 8.01 19.54 5.21
C GLU A 232 7.16 19.79 3.97
N TYR A 233 6.21 18.89 3.66
CA TYR A 233 5.27 19.07 2.55
C TYR A 233 4.42 20.33 2.74
N GLU A 234 3.77 20.48 3.90
CA GLU A 234 2.92 21.62 4.21
C GLU A 234 3.70 22.94 4.13
N ARG A 235 4.91 22.97 4.70
CA ARG A 235 5.81 24.14 4.64
C ARG A 235 6.21 24.48 3.21
N GLN A 236 6.62 23.50 2.41
CA GLN A 236 7.06 23.73 1.03
C GLN A 236 5.90 24.16 0.13
N HIS A 237 4.76 23.48 0.23
CA HIS A 237 3.57 23.80 -0.55
C HIS A 237 3.03 25.21 -0.23
N ALA A 238 3.06 25.63 1.05
CA ALA A 238 2.72 27.00 1.44
C ALA A 238 3.64 28.08 0.81
N ASN A 239 4.87 27.69 0.42
CA ASN A 239 5.82 28.55 -0.30
C ASN A 239 5.75 28.39 -1.83
N GLY A 240 4.71 27.74 -2.37
CA GLY A 240 4.49 27.57 -3.81
C GLY A 240 5.39 26.52 -4.46
N ILE A 241 5.99 25.62 -3.67
CA ILE A 241 6.74 24.48 -4.21
C ILE A 241 5.77 23.42 -4.71
N SER A 242 5.98 22.95 -5.94
CA SER A 242 5.14 21.94 -6.58
C SER A 242 5.30 20.56 -5.93
N PHE A 243 4.27 19.72 -6.08
CA PHE A 243 4.29 18.36 -5.54
C PHE A 243 5.46 17.55 -6.09
N LYS A 244 5.78 17.69 -7.38
CA LYS A 244 6.92 17.02 -8.03
C LYS A 244 8.25 17.37 -7.37
N ILE A 245 8.48 18.65 -7.04
CA ILE A 245 9.72 19.09 -6.39
C ILE A 245 9.80 18.57 -4.95
N PHE A 246 8.68 18.55 -4.23
CA PHE A 246 8.62 17.92 -2.91
C PHE A 246 8.99 16.42 -2.96
N VAL A 247 8.47 15.66 -3.95
CA VAL A 247 8.84 14.25 -4.12
C VAL A 247 10.34 14.08 -4.39
N SER A 248 10.94 14.96 -5.21
CA SER A 248 12.40 14.95 -5.41
C SER A 248 13.16 15.21 -4.11
N TYR A 249 12.75 16.21 -3.32
CA TYR A 249 13.33 16.47 -1.99
C TYR A 249 13.24 15.26 -1.05
N LEU A 250 12.08 14.59 -1.03
CA LEU A 250 11.85 13.39 -0.23
C LEU A 250 12.80 12.25 -0.65
N ILE A 251 12.91 11.97 -1.96
CA ILE A 251 13.84 10.95 -2.50
C ILE A 251 15.28 11.27 -2.09
N GLU A 252 15.72 12.51 -2.30
CA GLU A 252 17.09 12.92 -2.02
C GLU A 252 17.43 12.83 -0.53
N THR A 253 16.50 13.24 0.33
CA THR A 253 16.67 13.13 1.79
C THR A 253 16.80 11.67 2.21
N LEU A 254 15.89 10.80 1.77
CA LEU A 254 15.91 9.38 2.13
C LEU A 254 17.13 8.64 1.57
N PHE A 255 17.60 9.03 0.38
CA PHE A 255 18.82 8.47 -0.21
C PHE A 255 20.04 8.67 0.69
N THR A 256 20.14 9.79 1.42
CA THR A 256 21.26 10.03 2.35
C THR A 256 21.33 9.04 3.51
N VAL A 257 20.21 8.37 3.83
CA VAL A 257 20.06 7.42 4.95
C VAL A 257 19.58 6.04 4.50
N GLN A 258 19.71 5.74 3.21
CA GLN A 258 19.19 4.53 2.56
C GLN A 258 19.62 3.23 3.28
N GLN A 259 20.86 3.18 3.77
CA GLN A 259 21.37 1.99 4.45
C GLN A 259 20.63 1.69 5.74
N ASP A 260 20.27 2.71 6.52
CA ASP A 260 19.53 2.52 7.76
C ASP A 260 18.07 2.15 7.47
N LEU A 261 17.45 2.79 6.47
CA LEU A 261 16.13 2.42 5.99
C LEU A 261 16.08 0.95 5.52
N HIS A 262 17.09 0.50 4.79
CA HIS A 262 17.20 -0.90 4.35
C HIS A 262 17.28 -1.86 5.54
N LYS A 263 18.09 -1.54 6.56
CA LYS A 263 18.15 -2.35 7.80
C LYS A 263 16.79 -2.41 8.50
N ARG A 264 16.05 -1.29 8.58
CA ARG A 264 14.71 -1.26 9.18
C ARG A 264 13.73 -2.13 8.39
N LEU A 265 13.72 -2.01 7.06
CA LEU A 265 12.85 -2.82 6.21
C LEU A 265 13.14 -4.32 6.37
N THR A 266 14.41 -4.71 6.35
CA THR A 266 14.82 -6.11 6.55
C THR A 266 14.37 -6.66 7.91
N LEU A 267 14.50 -5.87 8.99
CA LEU A 267 13.98 -6.27 10.30
C LEU A 267 12.47 -6.47 10.29
N TRP A 268 11.72 -5.55 9.65
CA TRP A 268 10.27 -5.66 9.53
C TRP A 268 9.84 -6.84 8.66
N ASP A 269 10.49 -7.09 7.52
CA ASP A 269 10.15 -8.20 6.63
C ASP A 269 10.44 -9.56 7.28
N THR A 270 11.44 -9.62 8.16
CA THR A 270 11.82 -10.85 8.87
C THR A 270 10.88 -11.16 10.04
N HIS A 271 10.52 -10.15 10.83
CA HIS A 271 9.85 -10.35 12.12
C HIS A 271 8.43 -9.75 12.18
N GLY A 272 8.09 -8.85 11.26
CA GLY A 272 6.85 -8.08 11.28
C GLY A 272 6.61 -7.40 12.63
N SER A 273 5.34 -7.33 13.03
CA SER A 273 4.95 -6.75 14.32
C SER A 273 5.52 -7.44 15.56
N SER A 274 6.07 -8.67 15.47
CA SER A 274 6.62 -9.37 16.64
C SER A 274 7.90 -8.72 17.15
N LEU A 275 8.68 -8.04 16.29
CA LEU A 275 9.91 -7.36 16.70
C LEU A 275 9.68 -6.33 17.80
N LEU A 276 8.48 -5.74 17.88
CA LEU A 276 8.12 -4.75 18.88
C LEU A 276 7.94 -5.34 20.29
N LYS A 277 7.89 -6.68 20.40
CA LYS A 277 7.81 -7.41 21.67
C LYS A 277 9.20 -7.85 22.18
N GLU A 278 10.21 -7.82 21.32
CA GLU A 278 11.57 -8.26 21.63
C GLU A 278 12.46 -7.04 21.88
N THR A 279 12.88 -6.83 23.13
CA THR A 279 13.58 -5.59 23.57
C THR A 279 14.72 -5.18 22.64
N GLY A 280 15.65 -6.10 22.32
CA GLY A 280 16.81 -5.78 21.49
C GLY A 280 16.49 -5.52 20.01
N LEU A 281 15.43 -6.13 19.45
CA LEU A 281 15.00 -5.84 18.08
C LEU A 281 14.23 -4.53 18.00
N LYS A 282 13.36 -4.28 18.99
CA LYS A 282 12.62 -3.02 19.13
C LYS A 282 13.55 -1.83 19.24
N GLU A 283 14.56 -1.89 20.12
CA GLU A 283 15.54 -0.82 20.29
C GLU A 283 16.24 -0.49 18.98
N LYS A 284 16.73 -1.51 18.28
CA LYS A 284 17.35 -1.36 16.96
C LYS A 284 16.39 -0.77 15.93
N TYR A 285 15.11 -1.14 15.97
CA TYR A 285 14.13 -0.66 14.99
C TYR A 285 13.72 0.79 15.23
N CYS A 286 13.54 1.16 16.50
CA CYS A 286 13.08 2.48 16.91
C CYS A 286 14.20 3.52 17.04
N GLU A 287 15.47 3.10 17.00
CA GLU A 287 16.61 4.01 17.06
C GLU A 287 16.49 5.08 15.94
N PRO A 288 16.52 6.38 16.29
CA PRO A 288 16.38 7.46 15.33
C PRO A 288 17.46 7.47 14.27
N ILE A 289 17.06 7.75 13.04
CA ILE A 289 17.95 7.84 11.87
C ILE A 289 18.37 9.31 11.71
N GLU A 290 19.68 9.55 11.76
CA GLU A 290 20.25 10.89 11.59
C GLU A 290 20.20 11.35 10.13
N ILE A 291 19.49 12.44 9.86
CA ILE A 291 19.46 13.09 8.54
C ILE A 291 20.26 14.39 8.57
N LYS A 292 21.00 14.65 7.48
CA LYS A 292 21.80 15.88 7.35
C LYS A 292 20.89 17.07 7.00
N LYS A 293 21.34 18.27 7.36
CA LYS A 293 20.74 19.53 6.89
C LYS A 293 21.09 19.78 5.42
#